data_AF-A0A317GYP7-F1
#
_entry.id   AF-A0A317GYP7-F1
#
_cell.length_a   1.000
_cell.length_b   1.000
_cell.length_c   1.000
_cell.angle_alpha   90.00
_cell.angle_beta   90.00
_cell.angle_gamma   90.00
#
_symmetry.space_group_name_H-M   'P 1'
#
loop_
_entity.id
_entity.type
_entity.pdbx_description
1 polymer ?
#
loop_
_entity_poly.entity_id
_entity_poly.type
_entity_poly.pdbx_seq_one_letter_code
_entity_poly.pdbx_strand_id
1 'polypeptide(L)'
;MNGFRLQRLESLDSVGPRFLGLEFPRLALVVASLIFAAPLLAAETGKSDKIDELVSLHDLKTAVAIGDYYLRQRTLFAIRDRLAEIGRRQGLGPDWNPDDVHWKQAEAALFAPAAKQLDHGFSDLEWLSVEWAQLDDRDFSERDIDQLLAHFKTQYGRKQVMIVDHGVAVHVQSALTFTGKMLYDVPGLEAERDRMQHLYNQEDTDMRFNFQDSPEGQQFALSPVGKRYFVNAMLKVSGMISKRLDDTAAGIPQMVDSLSGRAEPAVQAFRRYHQG
;
A
#
# COMPACT_ATOMS: atom_id res chain seq x y z
N MET A 1 -41.36 44.09 2.51
CA MET A 1 -42.52 44.54 3.29
C MET A 1 -43.53 43.42 3.33
N ASN A 2 -44.06 43.18 4.53
CA ASN A 2 -45.09 42.23 4.87
C ASN A 2 -46.36 42.37 4.02
N GLY A 3 -47.04 41.25 3.80
CA GLY A 3 -48.36 41.14 4.42
C GLY A 3 -49.59 41.11 3.50
N PHE A 4 -50.33 40.03 3.71
CA PHE A 4 -51.78 39.99 3.89
C PHE A 4 -52.71 39.61 2.74
N ARG A 5 -53.64 38.76 3.17
CA ARG A 5 -54.62 37.90 2.51
C ARG A 5 -56.01 38.43 2.90
N LEU A 6 -56.96 38.50 1.97
CA LEU A 6 -58.42 38.62 2.19
C LEU A 6 -59.06 37.95 0.95
N GLN A 7 -59.70 36.78 0.97
CA GLN A 7 -60.98 36.31 1.55
C GLN A 7 -62.27 37.01 1.07
N ARG A 8 -63.29 36.15 0.83
CA ARG A 8 -64.77 36.36 0.68
C ARG A 8 -65.34 36.44 -0.76
N LEU A 9 -66.51 35.89 -1.13
CA LEU A 9 -67.67 35.33 -0.40
C LEU A 9 -68.60 34.53 -1.38
N GLU A 10 -69.16 33.43 -0.87
CA GLU A 10 -70.57 32.95 -0.91
C GLU A 10 -71.44 32.63 -2.16
N SER A 11 -72.19 31.54 -1.95
CA SER A 11 -73.63 31.26 -2.26
C SER A 11 -73.94 30.41 -3.50
N LEU A 12 -74.99 29.57 -3.55
CA LEU A 12 -75.93 28.93 -2.61
C LEU A 12 -76.67 27.84 -3.42
N ASP A 13 -77.13 26.79 -2.73
CA ASP A 13 -78.38 26.04 -2.93
C ASP A 13 -78.72 25.23 -4.20
N SER A 14 -78.81 23.92 -3.95
CA SER A 14 -80.00 23.05 -4.10
C SER A 14 -80.46 22.53 -5.46
N VAL A 15 -80.86 21.24 -5.44
CA VAL A 15 -82.06 20.60 -6.05
C VAL A 15 -81.69 19.20 -6.59
N GLY A 16 -82.24 18.17 -5.95
CA GLY A 16 -82.25 16.79 -6.48
C GLY A 16 -83.31 16.60 -7.57
N PRO A 17 -83.36 15.44 -8.24
CA PRO A 17 -84.32 14.44 -7.78
C PRO A 17 -83.86 12.97 -7.88
N ARG A 18 -84.67 12.15 -7.19
CA ARG A 18 -84.69 10.69 -7.05
C ARG A 18 -84.92 9.97 -8.38
N PHE A 19 -84.26 8.82 -8.57
CA PHE A 19 -84.86 7.65 -9.25
C PHE A 19 -84.49 6.36 -8.51
N LEU A 20 -85.47 5.47 -8.45
CA LEU A 20 -85.55 4.21 -7.70
C LEU A 20 -85.03 3.02 -8.54
N GLY A 21 -84.61 1.95 -7.86
CA GLY A 21 -84.50 0.57 -8.36
C GLY A 21 -83.09 -0.02 -8.21
N LEU A 22 -82.79 -0.78 -7.14
CA LEU A 22 -82.78 -2.26 -7.11
C LEU A 22 -81.72 -2.82 -8.10
N GLU A 23 -80.59 -3.45 -7.71
CA GLU A 23 -80.40 -4.55 -6.75
C GLU A 23 -78.95 -4.63 -6.19
N PHE A 24 -78.80 -5.24 -5.01
CA PHE A 24 -77.55 -5.73 -4.41
C PHE A 24 -77.56 -7.29 -4.50
N PRO A 25 -76.44 -8.05 -4.32
CA PRO A 25 -75.08 -7.65 -3.96
C PRO A 25 -73.92 -8.43 -4.66
N ARG A 26 -72.68 -7.99 -4.34
CA ARG A 26 -71.45 -8.77 -4.06
C ARG A 26 -70.28 -8.66 -5.06
N LEU A 27 -69.13 -8.50 -4.40
CA LEU A 27 -67.75 -8.82 -4.75
C LEU A 27 -66.90 -7.73 -5.42
N ALA A 28 -66.11 -7.12 -4.55
CA ALA A 28 -64.94 -6.32 -4.83
C ALA A 28 -63.93 -7.06 -5.72
N LEU A 29 -63.32 -6.33 -6.65
CA LEU A 29 -61.92 -6.50 -6.99
C LEU A 29 -61.36 -5.17 -7.52
N VAL A 30 -60.66 -4.46 -6.64
CA VAL A 30 -59.69 -3.42 -7.03
C VAL A 30 -58.42 -4.16 -7.39
N VAL A 31 -57.99 -4.12 -8.66
CA VAL A 31 -56.61 -4.45 -9.01
C VAL A 31 -55.97 -3.15 -9.48
N ALA A 32 -55.28 -2.52 -8.54
CA ALA A 32 -54.38 -1.43 -8.76
C ALA A 32 -53.14 -1.91 -9.54
N SER A 33 -52.74 -1.11 -10.52
CA SER A 33 -51.49 -1.22 -11.26
C SER A 33 -50.30 -1.13 -10.31
N LEU A 34 -49.62 -2.25 -10.05
CA LEU A 34 -48.32 -2.28 -9.38
C LEU A 34 -47.22 -2.03 -10.42
N ILE A 35 -46.85 -0.75 -10.55
CA ILE A 35 -45.53 -0.36 -11.05
C ILE A 35 -44.53 -0.85 -10.00
N PHE A 36 -43.84 -1.95 -10.28
CA PHE A 36 -42.68 -2.38 -9.50
C PHE A 36 -41.54 -1.37 -9.76
N ALA A 37 -41.52 -0.29 -8.98
CA ALA A 37 -40.29 0.43 -8.70
C ALA A 37 -39.46 -0.45 -7.76
N ALA A 38 -38.62 -1.32 -8.32
CA ALA A 38 -37.56 -1.93 -7.55
C ALA A 38 -36.61 -0.80 -7.12
N PRO A 39 -36.44 -0.52 -5.82
CA PRO A 39 -35.31 0.29 -5.41
C PRO A 39 -34.06 -0.53 -5.79
N LEU A 40 -33.22 0.02 -6.67
CA LEU A 40 -31.80 -0.34 -6.69
C LEU A 40 -31.26 0.04 -5.31
N LEU A 41 -31.42 -0.87 -4.34
CA LEU A 41 -30.66 -0.84 -3.11
C LEU A 41 -29.22 -1.10 -3.53
N ALA A 42 -28.45 -0.03 -3.72
CA ALA A 42 -27.02 -0.12 -3.63
C ALA A 42 -26.73 -0.82 -2.29
N ALA A 43 -26.15 -2.02 -2.34
CA ALA A 43 -25.73 -2.70 -1.12
C ALA A 43 -24.82 -1.72 -0.37
N GLU A 44 -25.17 -1.38 0.88
CA GLU A 44 -24.25 -0.64 1.74
C GLU A 44 -22.96 -1.46 1.80
N THR A 45 -21.86 -0.89 1.30
CA THR A 45 -20.55 -1.53 1.42
C THR A 45 -20.22 -1.64 2.90
N GLY A 46 -19.87 -2.84 3.35
CA GLY A 46 -19.52 -3.04 4.74
C GLY A 46 -18.27 -2.24 5.08
N LYS A 47 -18.07 -1.92 6.37
CA LYS A 47 -16.85 -1.23 6.85
C LYS A 47 -15.55 -1.90 6.35
N SER A 48 -15.54 -3.24 6.27
CA SER A 48 -14.40 -4.01 5.74
C SER A 48 -14.08 -3.63 4.28
N ASP A 49 -15.09 -3.64 3.40
CA ASP A 49 -14.89 -3.31 1.97
C ASP A 49 -14.40 -1.86 1.80
N LYS A 50 -14.87 -0.95 2.65
CA LYS A 50 -14.43 0.45 2.67
C LYS A 50 -12.98 0.60 3.14
N ILE A 51 -12.55 -0.21 4.10
CA ILE A 51 -11.16 -0.23 4.57
C ILE A 51 -10.25 -0.79 3.48
N ASP A 52 -10.66 -1.88 2.81
CA ASP A 52 -9.90 -2.44 1.70
C ASP A 52 -9.77 -1.40 0.56
N GLU A 53 -10.86 -0.68 0.27
CA GLU A 53 -10.83 0.45 -0.66
C GLU A 53 -9.83 1.53 -0.20
N LEU A 54 -9.87 1.92 1.08
CA LEU A 54 -8.99 2.95 1.64
C LEU A 54 -7.51 2.57 1.53
N VAL A 55 -7.15 1.35 1.90
CA VAL A 55 -5.78 0.82 1.79
C VAL A 55 -5.35 0.77 0.32
N SER A 56 -6.25 0.40 -0.60
CA SER A 56 -5.96 0.32 -2.04
C SER A 56 -5.68 1.68 -2.71
N LEU A 57 -5.97 2.81 -2.05
CA LEU A 57 -5.63 4.13 -2.56
C LEU A 57 -4.13 4.43 -2.52
N HIS A 58 -3.39 3.72 -1.67
CA HIS A 58 -1.98 3.96 -1.39
C HIS A 58 -1.04 3.24 -2.39
N ASP A 59 0.00 3.95 -2.84
CA ASP A 59 1.08 3.40 -3.68
C ASP A 59 2.41 3.47 -2.94
N LEU A 60 2.76 2.39 -2.24
CA LEU A 60 3.96 2.31 -1.42
C LEU A 60 5.21 1.87 -2.21
N LYS A 61 5.24 2.03 -3.54
CA LYS A 61 6.38 1.60 -4.38
C LYS A 61 7.72 2.18 -3.93
N THR A 62 7.74 3.40 -3.40
CA THR A 62 8.98 4.06 -2.95
C THR A 62 9.50 3.39 -1.68
N ALA A 63 8.62 3.15 -0.70
CA ALA A 63 8.97 2.41 0.51
C ALA A 63 9.42 0.97 0.19
N VAL A 64 8.77 0.31 -0.77
CA VAL A 64 9.19 -1.01 -1.28
C VAL A 64 10.59 -0.94 -1.89
N ALA A 65 10.87 0.01 -2.77
CA ALA A 65 12.18 0.13 -3.41
C ALA A 65 13.30 0.40 -2.40
N ILE A 66 13.04 1.19 -1.35
CA ILE A 66 13.96 1.40 -0.23
C ILE A 66 14.24 0.08 0.50
N GLY A 67 13.19 -0.67 0.82
CA GLY A 67 13.29 -1.96 1.47
C GLY A 67 14.02 -3.02 0.63
N ASP A 68 13.68 -3.12 -0.66
CA ASP A 68 14.32 -4.01 -1.63
C ASP A 68 15.81 -3.74 -1.71
N TYR A 69 16.21 -2.47 -1.83
CA TYR A 69 17.61 -2.07 -1.85
C TYR A 69 18.35 -2.55 -0.59
N TYR A 70 17.77 -2.28 0.59
CA TYR A 70 18.34 -2.72 1.85
C TYR A 70 18.48 -4.24 1.95
N LEU A 71 17.43 -5.01 1.61
CA LEU A 71 17.47 -6.47 1.70
C LEU A 71 18.46 -7.09 0.69
N ARG A 72 18.57 -6.52 -0.51
CA ARG A 72 19.56 -6.92 -1.51
C ARG A 72 20.99 -6.60 -1.06
N GLN A 73 21.20 -5.46 -0.40
CA GLN A 73 22.45 -5.11 0.27
C GLN A 73 22.85 -6.15 1.32
N ARG A 74 21.93 -6.50 2.22
CA ARG A 74 22.17 -7.53 3.25
C ARG A 74 22.46 -8.90 2.65
N THR A 75 21.76 -9.25 1.57
CA THR A 75 21.95 -10.51 0.84
C THR A 75 23.33 -10.59 0.20
N LEU A 76 23.75 -9.53 -0.49
CA LEU A 76 25.04 -9.46 -1.14
C LEU A 76 26.19 -9.59 -0.13
N PHE A 77 26.08 -8.93 1.03
CA PHE A 77 27.08 -9.07 2.10
C PHE A 77 27.14 -10.50 2.64
N ALA A 78 25.99 -11.12 2.93
CA ALA A 78 25.95 -12.50 3.39
C ALA A 78 26.54 -13.48 2.36
N ILE A 79 26.30 -13.25 1.06
CA ILE A 79 26.90 -14.04 -0.02
C ILE A 79 28.42 -13.88 -0.03
N ARG A 80 28.94 -12.66 0.04
CA ARG A 80 30.38 -12.40 0.04
C ARG A 80 31.07 -13.02 1.25
N ASP A 81 30.45 -12.93 2.43
CA ASP A 81 30.94 -13.60 3.64
C ASP A 81 30.99 -15.12 3.47
N ARG A 82 29.95 -15.70 2.87
CA ARG A 82 29.89 -17.14 2.60
C ARG A 82 30.92 -17.59 1.56
N LEU A 83 31.13 -16.83 0.49
CA LEU A 83 32.16 -17.12 -0.51
C LEU A 83 33.56 -17.02 0.10
N ALA A 84 33.81 -16.05 0.98
CA ALA A 84 35.07 -15.95 1.71
C ALA A 84 35.28 -17.16 2.65
N GLU A 85 34.22 -17.62 3.34
CA GLU A 85 34.28 -18.82 4.18
C GLU A 85 34.57 -20.08 3.35
N ILE A 86 33.91 -20.24 2.19
CA ILE A 86 34.20 -21.31 1.24
C ILE A 86 35.68 -21.27 0.85
N GLY A 87 36.20 -20.10 0.47
CA GLY A 87 37.60 -19.91 0.11
C GLY A 87 38.58 -20.36 1.19
N ARG A 88 38.32 -19.96 2.45
CA ARG A 88 39.12 -20.38 3.62
C ARG A 88 39.05 -21.88 3.86
N ARG A 89 37.84 -22.46 3.90
CA ARG A 89 37.62 -23.89 4.17
C ARG A 89 38.22 -24.78 3.08
N GLN A 90 38.18 -24.32 1.84
CA GLN A 90 38.62 -25.06 0.66
C GLN A 90 40.08 -24.78 0.25
N GLY A 91 40.79 -23.91 0.96
CA GLY A 91 42.19 -23.57 0.69
C GLY A 91 42.40 -22.91 -0.68
N LEU A 92 41.49 -22.01 -1.09
CA LEU A 92 41.54 -21.41 -2.43
C LEU A 92 42.61 -20.31 -2.58
N GLY A 93 43.17 -19.82 -1.47
CA GLY A 93 44.23 -18.80 -1.49
C GLY A 93 43.73 -17.37 -1.73
N PRO A 94 44.64 -16.39 -1.83
CA PRO A 94 44.31 -14.97 -1.96
C PRO A 94 43.71 -14.59 -3.33
N ASP A 95 43.91 -15.42 -4.35
CA ASP A 95 43.37 -15.18 -5.69
C ASP A 95 41.85 -15.43 -5.76
N TRP A 96 41.27 -16.10 -4.75
CA TRP A 96 39.84 -16.20 -4.56
C TRP A 96 39.29 -14.95 -3.85
N ASN A 97 39.00 -13.92 -4.64
CA ASN A 97 38.55 -12.62 -4.18
C ASN A 97 37.53 -11.97 -5.15
N PRO A 98 36.86 -10.87 -4.77
CA PRO A 98 35.84 -10.23 -5.60
C PRO A 98 36.27 -9.76 -6.98
N ASP A 99 37.57 -9.64 -7.27
CA ASP A 99 38.05 -9.24 -8.59
C ASP A 99 38.12 -10.42 -9.57
N ASP A 100 38.25 -11.65 -9.07
CA ASP A 100 38.32 -12.88 -9.86
C ASP A 100 36.98 -13.21 -10.55
N VAL A 101 37.07 -13.71 -11.79
CA VAL A 101 35.89 -14.01 -12.62
C VAL A 101 35.05 -15.15 -12.03
N HIS A 102 35.67 -16.15 -11.39
CA HIS A 102 34.96 -17.27 -10.78
C HIS A 102 34.28 -16.86 -9.48
N TRP A 103 34.88 -15.93 -8.71
CA TRP A 103 34.17 -15.32 -7.59
C TRP A 103 32.89 -14.63 -8.07
N LYS A 104 32.98 -13.78 -9.08
CA LYS A 104 31.81 -13.06 -9.65
C LYS A 104 30.73 -14.02 -10.15
N GLN A 105 31.13 -15.13 -10.77
CA GLN A 105 30.21 -16.20 -11.18
C GLN A 105 29.52 -16.86 -9.98
N ALA A 106 30.26 -17.15 -8.91
CA ALA A 106 29.70 -17.71 -7.68
C ALA A 106 28.74 -16.75 -6.98
N GLU A 107 29.11 -15.46 -6.91
CA GLU A 107 28.28 -14.39 -6.35
C GLU A 107 26.95 -14.29 -7.12
N ALA A 108 27.00 -14.23 -8.46
CA ALA A 108 25.81 -14.20 -9.30
C ALA A 108 24.94 -15.46 -9.15
N ALA A 109 25.55 -16.65 -9.06
CA ALA A 109 24.85 -17.92 -8.92
C ALA A 109 24.09 -18.04 -7.57
N LEU A 110 24.57 -17.37 -6.53
CA LEU A 110 23.90 -17.27 -5.23
C LEU A 110 22.88 -16.12 -5.20
N PHE A 111 23.21 -14.98 -5.79
CA PHE A 111 22.40 -13.76 -5.69
C PHE A 111 21.08 -13.89 -6.44
N ALA A 112 21.08 -14.39 -7.68
CA ALA A 112 19.86 -14.49 -8.48
C ALA A 112 18.71 -15.28 -7.79
N PRO A 113 18.93 -16.50 -7.27
CA PRO A 113 17.88 -17.22 -6.54
C PRO A 113 17.54 -16.59 -5.19
N ALA A 114 18.50 -15.96 -4.49
CA ALA A 114 18.24 -15.26 -3.23
C ALA A 114 17.34 -14.03 -3.45
N ALA A 115 17.62 -13.22 -4.48
CA ALA A 115 16.81 -12.07 -4.86
C ALA A 115 15.36 -12.48 -5.17
N LYS A 116 15.16 -13.60 -5.90
CA LYS A 116 13.81 -14.12 -6.17
C LYS A 116 13.05 -14.51 -4.89
N GLN A 117 13.74 -15.03 -3.88
CA GLN A 117 13.09 -15.36 -2.59
C GLN A 117 12.71 -14.10 -1.81
N LEU A 118 13.52 -13.04 -1.89
CA LEU A 118 13.19 -11.75 -1.27
C LEU A 118 11.94 -11.12 -1.88
N ASP A 119 11.77 -11.20 -3.21
CA ASP A 119 10.64 -10.59 -3.91
C ASP A 119 9.28 -11.13 -3.38
N HIS A 120 9.22 -12.41 -2.99
CA HIS A 120 8.04 -13.03 -2.35
C HIS A 120 7.93 -12.75 -0.83
N GLY A 121 9.01 -12.32 -0.19
CA GLY A 121 9.04 -12.12 1.26
C GLY A 121 8.63 -10.71 1.70
N PHE A 122 8.78 -9.72 0.81
CA PHE A 122 8.61 -8.30 1.15
C PHE A 122 7.88 -7.50 0.08
N SER A 123 8.26 -7.63 -1.18
CA SER A 123 7.96 -6.66 -2.24
C SER A 123 6.51 -6.66 -2.75
N ASP A 124 5.75 -7.73 -2.54
CA ASP A 124 4.35 -7.86 -2.99
C ASP A 124 3.33 -7.08 -2.13
N LEU A 125 3.72 -6.67 -0.92
CA LEU A 125 2.89 -5.97 0.06
C LEU A 125 1.54 -6.62 0.42
N GLU A 126 1.27 -7.86 -0.01
CA GLU A 126 0.03 -8.56 0.32
C GLU A 126 -0.13 -8.65 1.85
N TRP A 127 0.99 -8.95 2.53
CA TRP A 127 1.06 -8.98 3.99
C TRP A 127 0.71 -7.63 4.64
N LEU A 128 1.13 -6.51 4.03
CA LEU A 128 0.93 -5.18 4.60
C LEU A 128 -0.52 -4.74 4.44
N SER A 129 -1.17 -5.08 3.33
CA SER A 129 -2.58 -4.74 3.10
C SER A 129 -3.48 -5.29 4.20
N VAL A 130 -3.23 -6.54 4.63
CA VAL A 130 -3.98 -7.21 5.71
C VAL A 130 -3.70 -6.55 7.07
N GLU A 131 -2.45 -6.28 7.40
CA GLU A 131 -2.09 -5.64 8.68
C GLU A 131 -2.58 -4.19 8.77
N TRP A 132 -2.55 -3.45 7.66
CA TRP A 132 -3.06 -2.10 7.57
C TRP A 132 -4.60 -2.09 7.69
N ALA A 133 -5.30 -2.99 6.99
CA ALA A 133 -6.74 -3.10 7.12
C ALA A 133 -7.18 -3.39 8.58
N GLN A 134 -6.46 -4.27 9.28
CA GLN A 134 -6.71 -4.55 10.71
C GLN A 134 -6.41 -3.33 11.61
N LEU A 135 -5.35 -2.58 11.30
CA LEU A 135 -5.03 -1.33 11.98
C LEU A 135 -6.18 -0.32 11.82
N ASP A 136 -6.68 -0.15 10.60
CA ASP A 136 -7.72 0.82 10.29
C ASP A 136 -9.07 0.41 10.88
N ASP A 137 -9.41 -0.88 10.85
CA ASP A 137 -10.61 -1.39 11.49
C ASP A 137 -10.62 -1.10 13.00
N ARG A 138 -9.49 -1.29 13.67
CA ARG A 138 -9.35 -1.05 15.11
C ARG A 138 -9.39 0.44 15.47
N ASP A 139 -8.74 1.30 14.68
CA ASP A 139 -8.46 2.69 15.06
C ASP A 139 -9.48 3.70 14.53
N PHE A 140 -10.33 3.31 13.56
CA PHE A 140 -11.30 4.18 12.92
C PHE A 140 -12.72 3.62 12.98
N SER A 141 -13.69 4.50 13.26
CA SER A 141 -15.10 4.17 13.11
C SER A 141 -15.49 4.14 11.63
N GLU A 142 -16.60 3.49 11.29
CA GLU A 142 -17.08 3.49 9.89
C GLU A 142 -17.29 4.91 9.35
N ARG A 143 -17.79 5.83 10.18
CA ARG A 143 -17.93 7.24 9.83
C ARG A 143 -16.58 7.91 9.53
N ASP A 144 -15.53 7.56 10.26
CA ASP A 144 -14.20 8.08 9.97
C ASP A 144 -13.72 7.57 8.60
N ILE A 145 -13.91 6.28 8.31
CA ILE A 145 -13.56 5.67 7.02
C ILE A 145 -14.32 6.35 5.87
N ASP A 146 -15.62 6.59 6.03
CA ASP A 146 -16.42 7.32 5.04
C ASP A 146 -15.86 8.72 4.78
N GLN A 147 -15.44 9.43 5.84
CA GLN A 147 -14.84 10.75 5.72
C GLN A 147 -13.48 10.70 5.01
N LEU A 148 -12.64 9.70 5.30
CA LEU A 148 -11.35 9.49 4.64
C LEU A 148 -11.54 9.22 3.15
N LEU A 149 -12.41 8.27 2.79
CA LEU A 149 -12.71 7.91 1.40
C LEU A 149 -13.31 9.08 0.62
N ALA A 150 -14.28 9.78 1.20
CA ALA A 150 -14.90 10.94 0.56
C ALA A 150 -13.86 12.01 0.23
N HIS A 151 -12.91 12.24 1.14
CA HIS A 151 -11.82 13.19 0.93
C HIS A 151 -10.79 12.69 -0.09
N PHE A 152 -10.26 11.48 0.07
CA PHE A 152 -9.18 10.96 -0.78
C PHE A 152 -9.58 10.74 -2.24
N LYS A 153 -10.89 10.61 -2.53
CA LYS A 153 -11.41 10.58 -3.91
C LYS A 153 -11.41 11.95 -4.60
N THR A 154 -11.18 13.05 -3.89
CA THR A 154 -11.04 14.39 -4.48
C THR A 154 -9.66 14.59 -5.14
N GLN A 155 -9.52 15.62 -5.97
CA GLN A 155 -8.23 15.97 -6.59
C GLN A 155 -7.13 16.21 -5.54
N TYR A 156 -7.43 16.96 -4.48
CA TYR A 156 -6.47 17.29 -3.43
C TYR A 156 -6.30 16.17 -2.40
N GLY A 157 -7.35 15.37 -2.18
CA GLY A 157 -7.25 14.15 -1.39
C GLY A 157 -6.25 13.16 -1.96
N ARG A 158 -6.25 12.95 -3.29
CA ARG A 158 -5.24 12.12 -3.96
C ARG A 158 -3.82 12.64 -3.73
N LYS A 159 -3.59 13.96 -3.73
CA LYS A 159 -2.28 14.53 -3.38
C LYS A 159 -1.88 14.25 -1.94
N GLN A 160 -2.84 14.25 -1.01
CA GLN A 160 -2.57 13.93 0.38
C GLN A 160 -2.30 12.45 0.62
N VAL A 161 -2.93 11.55 -0.15
CA VAL A 161 -2.54 10.12 -0.17
C VAL A 161 -1.08 9.98 -0.57
N MET A 162 -0.64 10.66 -1.64
CA MET A 162 0.78 10.65 -2.05
C MET A 162 1.73 11.21 -0.98
N ILE A 163 1.30 12.25 -0.22
CA ILE A 163 2.09 12.77 0.92
C ILE A 163 2.19 11.74 2.04
N VAL A 164 1.12 10.99 2.29
CA VAL A 164 1.16 9.87 3.25
C VAL A 164 2.12 8.80 2.75
N ASP A 165 2.06 8.39 1.48
CA ASP A 165 2.95 7.37 0.92
C ASP A 165 4.42 7.80 1.01
N HIS A 166 4.71 9.03 0.58
CA HIS A 166 6.04 9.60 0.66
C HIS A 166 6.54 9.72 2.10
N GLY A 167 5.68 10.15 3.02
CA GLY A 167 6.03 10.24 4.43
C GLY A 167 6.37 8.86 5.03
N VAL A 168 5.67 7.80 4.65
CA VAL A 168 6.02 6.41 5.04
C VAL A 168 7.40 6.06 4.50
N ALA A 169 7.67 6.32 3.21
CA ALA A 169 8.96 6.06 2.58
C ALA A 169 10.11 6.79 3.30
N VAL A 170 9.93 8.09 3.61
CA VAL A 170 10.90 8.89 4.36
C VAL A 170 11.19 8.29 5.73
N HIS A 171 10.17 7.84 6.48
CA HIS A 171 10.38 7.24 7.79
C HIS A 171 11.15 5.92 7.69
N VAL A 172 10.81 5.05 6.75
CA VAL A 172 11.51 3.78 6.51
C VAL A 172 12.97 4.04 6.12
N GLN A 173 13.21 4.94 5.17
CA GLN A 173 14.58 5.29 4.76
C GLN A 173 15.37 5.89 5.92
N SER A 174 14.77 6.84 6.64
CA SER A 174 15.42 7.50 7.77
C SER A 174 15.82 6.51 8.85
N ALA A 175 14.96 5.55 9.18
CA ALA A 175 15.28 4.51 10.15
C ALA A 175 16.52 3.70 9.74
N LEU A 176 16.63 3.33 8.46
CA LEU A 176 17.77 2.57 7.94
C LEU A 176 19.05 3.42 7.84
N THR A 177 18.94 4.68 7.46
CA THR A 177 20.08 5.59 7.32
C THR A 177 20.63 6.04 8.67
N PHE A 178 19.76 6.46 9.61
CA PHE A 178 20.21 6.89 10.94
C PHE A 178 20.84 5.78 11.77
N THR A 179 20.43 4.53 11.53
CA THR A 179 21.04 3.36 12.19
C THR A 179 22.31 2.86 11.48
N GLY A 180 22.71 3.49 10.37
CA GLY A 180 23.86 3.07 9.56
C GLY A 180 23.66 1.72 8.86
N LYS A 181 22.42 1.22 8.78
CA LYS A 181 22.08 -0.06 8.13
C LYS A 181 22.13 0.05 6.61
N MET A 182 21.75 1.21 6.05
CA MET A 182 21.78 1.46 4.61
C MET A 182 23.09 2.13 4.18
N LEU A 183 23.78 1.52 3.22
CA LEU A 183 24.98 2.04 2.58
C LEU A 183 24.62 2.31 1.11
N TYR A 184 24.90 3.49 0.59
CA TYR A 184 24.45 3.88 -0.77
C TYR A 184 25.44 3.48 -1.87
N ASP A 185 26.69 3.19 -1.54
CA ASP A 185 27.74 2.91 -2.53
C ASP A 185 28.22 1.45 -2.42
N VAL A 186 27.29 0.50 -2.61
CA VAL A 186 27.60 -0.92 -2.59
C VAL A 186 27.81 -1.46 -4.01
N PRO A 187 29.04 -1.89 -4.38
CA PRO A 187 29.30 -2.40 -5.72
C PRO A 187 28.45 -3.63 -6.04
N GLY A 188 27.78 -3.58 -7.19
CA GLY A 188 26.85 -4.62 -7.66
C GLY A 188 25.38 -4.36 -7.34
N LEU A 189 25.04 -3.21 -6.75
CA LEU A 189 23.65 -2.78 -6.45
C LEU A 189 23.33 -1.39 -7.01
N GLU A 190 24.09 -0.93 -8.00
CA GLU A 190 23.92 0.39 -8.60
C GLU A 190 22.52 0.53 -9.23
N ALA A 191 22.03 -0.50 -9.90
CA ALA A 191 20.72 -0.48 -10.54
C ALA A 191 19.58 -0.33 -9.51
N GLU A 192 19.63 -1.06 -8.39
CA GLU A 192 18.66 -0.95 -7.32
C GLU A 192 18.72 0.40 -6.61
N ARG A 193 19.92 0.92 -6.36
CA ARG A 193 20.11 2.26 -5.80
C ARG A 193 19.49 3.32 -6.71
N ASP A 194 19.78 3.27 -8.00
CA ASP A 194 19.31 4.24 -8.97
C ASP A 194 17.78 4.17 -9.12
N ARG A 195 17.20 2.96 -9.10
CA ARG A 195 15.73 2.78 -9.07
C ARG A 195 15.11 3.40 -7.82
N MET A 196 15.66 3.13 -6.64
CA MET A 196 15.18 3.70 -5.37
C MET A 196 15.24 5.23 -5.40
N GLN A 197 16.37 5.82 -5.83
CA GLN A 197 16.55 7.27 -5.91
C GLN A 197 15.60 7.91 -6.93
N HIS A 198 15.42 7.27 -8.09
CA HIS A 198 14.50 7.75 -9.12
C HIS A 198 13.06 7.82 -8.59
N LEU A 199 12.56 6.75 -7.98
CA LEU A 199 11.22 6.71 -7.41
C LEU A 199 11.03 7.75 -6.32
N TYR A 200 12.01 7.87 -5.41
CA TYR A 200 11.97 8.87 -4.34
C TYR A 200 11.87 10.31 -4.90
N ASN A 201 12.73 10.65 -5.86
CA ASN A 201 12.77 12.00 -6.44
C ASN A 201 11.50 12.32 -7.26
N GLN A 202 10.98 11.31 -7.96
CA GLN A 202 9.72 11.44 -8.71
C GLN A 202 8.56 11.70 -7.75
N GLU A 203 8.43 10.89 -6.70
CA GLU A 203 7.35 11.03 -5.71
C GLU A 203 7.44 12.36 -4.94
N ASP A 204 8.64 12.79 -4.53
CA ASP A 204 8.87 14.09 -3.89
C ASP A 204 8.44 15.26 -4.81
N THR A 205 8.69 15.14 -6.11
CA THR A 205 8.24 16.13 -7.09
C THR A 205 6.72 16.11 -7.24
N ASP A 206 6.14 14.92 -7.39
CA ASP A 206 4.73 14.76 -7.68
C ASP A 206 3.83 15.10 -6.48
N MET A 207 4.31 14.92 -5.25
CA MET A 207 3.53 15.26 -4.05
C MET A 207 3.42 16.77 -3.79
N ARG A 208 4.31 17.59 -4.37
CA ARG A 208 4.32 19.04 -4.15
C ARG A 208 3.07 19.68 -4.76
N PHE A 209 2.38 20.50 -3.97
CA PHE A 209 1.28 21.32 -4.45
C PHE A 209 1.16 22.62 -3.63
N ASN A 210 0.43 23.60 -4.18
CA ASN A 210 0.17 24.86 -3.50
C ASN A 210 -1.07 24.73 -2.60
N PHE A 211 -0.87 24.83 -1.28
CA PHE A 211 -1.96 24.73 -0.30
C PHE A 211 -2.96 25.88 -0.39
N GLN A 212 -2.57 27.05 -0.93
CA GLN A 212 -3.47 28.19 -1.11
C GLN A 212 -4.58 27.89 -2.11
N ASP A 213 -4.36 26.94 -3.02
CA ASP A 213 -5.31 26.54 -4.05
C ASP A 213 -6.30 25.47 -3.54
N SER A 214 -6.16 25.04 -2.27
CA SER A 214 -6.94 23.93 -1.68
C SER A 214 -7.35 24.16 -0.21
N PRO A 215 -8.31 25.07 0.06
CA PRO A 215 -8.88 25.27 1.39
C PRO A 215 -9.42 23.98 2.02
N GLU A 216 -10.08 23.12 1.24
CA GLU A 216 -10.69 21.86 1.70
C GLU A 216 -9.60 20.85 2.10
N GLY A 217 -8.54 20.73 1.31
CA GLY A 217 -7.38 19.90 1.65
C GLY A 217 -6.71 20.36 2.94
N GLN A 218 -6.55 21.67 3.14
CA GLN A 218 -6.00 22.21 4.39
C GLN A 218 -6.93 21.93 5.58
N GLN A 219 -8.24 22.11 5.42
CA GLN A 219 -9.22 21.80 6.45
C GLN A 219 -9.19 20.33 6.85
N PHE A 220 -9.12 19.41 5.88
CA PHE A 220 -9.01 17.98 6.15
C PHE A 220 -7.71 17.64 6.89
N ALA A 221 -6.56 18.13 6.42
CA ALA A 221 -5.26 17.89 7.05
C ALA A 221 -5.22 18.39 8.50
N LEU A 222 -6.00 19.43 8.83
CA LEU A 222 -6.12 19.97 10.17
C LEU A 222 -7.21 19.30 11.02
N SER A 223 -8.08 18.51 10.40
CA SER A 223 -9.18 17.81 11.07
C SER A 223 -8.65 16.70 12.00
N PRO A 224 -9.41 16.33 13.05
CA PRO A 224 -9.02 15.22 13.94
C PRO A 224 -8.82 13.89 13.20
N VAL A 225 -9.66 13.60 12.20
CA VAL A 225 -9.60 12.36 11.41
C VAL A 225 -8.38 12.35 10.51
N GLY A 226 -8.16 13.42 9.74
CA GLY A 226 -7.00 13.53 8.84
C GLY A 226 -5.67 13.47 9.59
N LYS A 227 -5.54 14.18 10.73
CA LYS A 227 -4.34 14.12 11.59
C LYS A 227 -4.10 12.72 12.12
N ARG A 228 -5.14 12.05 12.63
CA ARG A 228 -5.02 10.71 13.21
C ARG A 228 -4.60 9.70 12.14
N TYR A 229 -5.19 9.76 10.95
CA TYR A 229 -4.82 8.91 9.82
C TYR A 229 -3.37 9.12 9.39
N PHE A 230 -2.97 10.39 9.19
CA PHE A 230 -1.58 10.71 8.84
C PHE A 230 -0.59 10.17 9.87
N VAL A 231 -0.81 10.42 11.17
CA VAL A 231 0.09 9.93 12.24
C VAL A 231 0.12 8.40 12.30
N ASN A 232 -1.02 7.73 12.14
CA ASN A 232 -1.09 6.27 12.11
C ASN A 232 -0.27 5.71 10.95
N ALA A 233 -0.40 6.26 9.74
CA ALA A 233 0.42 5.86 8.60
C ALA A 233 1.91 6.11 8.86
N MET A 234 2.28 7.32 9.28
CA MET A 234 3.68 7.68 9.54
C MET A 234 4.37 6.80 10.57
N LEU A 235 3.68 6.40 11.64
CA LEU A 235 4.31 5.68 12.75
C LEU A 235 4.06 4.18 12.73
N LYS A 236 2.82 3.76 12.45
CA LYS A 236 2.42 2.35 12.58
C LYS A 236 2.68 1.59 11.29
N VAL A 237 2.31 2.15 10.13
CA VAL A 237 2.57 1.50 8.83
C VAL A 237 4.09 1.45 8.55
N SER A 238 4.80 2.56 8.77
CA SER A 238 6.29 2.54 8.68
C SER A 238 6.93 1.56 9.68
N GLY A 239 6.34 1.41 10.88
CA GLY A 239 6.76 0.45 11.89
C GLY A 239 6.56 -1.01 11.45
N MET A 240 5.41 -1.33 10.83
CA MET A 240 5.15 -2.65 10.23
C MET A 240 6.17 -2.98 9.15
N ILE A 241 6.44 -2.03 8.24
CA ILE A 241 7.46 -2.18 7.20
C ILE A 241 8.85 -2.40 7.81
N SER A 242 9.25 -1.57 8.79
CA SER A 242 10.54 -1.70 9.46
C SER A 242 10.69 -3.05 10.15
N LYS A 243 9.65 -3.52 10.83
CA LYS A 243 9.63 -4.84 11.45
C LYS A 243 9.79 -5.95 10.42
N ARG A 244 9.04 -5.90 9.32
CA ARG A 244 9.14 -6.90 8.24
C ARG A 244 10.52 -6.93 7.62
N LEU A 245 11.15 -5.76 7.42
CA LEU A 245 12.53 -5.66 6.94
C LEU A 245 13.52 -6.31 7.90
N ASP A 246 13.41 -6.05 9.20
CA ASP A 246 14.29 -6.66 10.20
C ASP A 246 14.12 -8.19 10.26
N ASP A 247 12.86 -8.67 10.27
CA ASP A 247 12.56 -10.10 10.28
C ASP A 247 13.09 -10.80 9.01
N THR A 248 12.90 -10.18 7.84
CA THR A 248 13.40 -10.71 6.56
C THR A 248 14.93 -10.70 6.53
N ALA A 249 15.56 -9.62 6.99
CA ALA A 249 17.01 -9.49 7.04
C ALA A 249 17.66 -10.52 7.97
N ALA A 250 17.00 -10.87 9.09
CA ALA A 250 17.48 -11.89 10.02
C ALA A 250 17.52 -13.30 9.39
N GLY A 251 16.63 -13.60 8.43
CA GLY A 251 16.59 -14.88 7.73
C GLY A 251 17.63 -15.04 6.61
N ILE A 252 18.25 -13.95 6.15
CA ILE A 252 19.15 -13.94 4.99
C ILE A 252 20.34 -14.91 5.13
N PRO A 253 21.07 -14.99 6.26
CA PRO A 253 22.21 -15.91 6.37
C PRO A 253 21.81 -17.37 6.14
N GLN A 254 20.72 -17.81 6.75
CA GLN A 254 20.21 -19.18 6.57
C GLN A 254 19.77 -19.44 5.13
N MET A 255 19.13 -18.46 4.49
CA MET A 255 18.77 -18.52 3.07
C MET A 255 20.03 -18.72 2.21
N VAL A 256 21.06 -17.89 2.39
CA VAL A 256 22.32 -17.97 1.63
C VAL A 256 23.02 -19.31 1.86
N ASP A 257 23.04 -19.81 3.10
CA ASP A 257 23.61 -21.12 3.43
C ASP A 257 22.92 -22.25 2.67
N SER A 258 21.58 -22.23 2.60
CA SER A 258 20.80 -23.22 1.85
C SER A 258 21.11 -23.21 0.34
N LEU A 259 21.55 -22.07 -0.19
CA LEU A 259 21.91 -21.89 -1.60
C LEU A 259 23.40 -22.18 -1.87
N SER A 260 24.23 -22.35 -0.83
CA SER A 260 25.70 -22.36 -0.96
C SER A 260 26.24 -23.39 -1.95
N GLY A 261 25.56 -24.53 -2.14
CA GLY A 261 25.93 -25.53 -3.15
C GLY A 261 25.93 -25.01 -4.60
N ARG A 262 25.24 -23.90 -4.88
CA ARG A 262 25.23 -23.25 -6.21
C ARG A 262 26.56 -22.58 -6.57
N ALA A 263 27.42 -22.29 -5.59
CA ALA A 263 28.75 -21.76 -5.85
C ALA A 263 29.74 -22.83 -6.33
N GLU A 264 29.45 -24.11 -6.12
CA GLU A 264 30.38 -25.22 -6.35
C GLU A 264 30.93 -25.28 -7.80
N PRO A 265 30.13 -25.09 -8.86
CA PRO A 265 30.66 -25.09 -10.23
C PRO A 265 31.75 -24.03 -10.46
N ALA A 266 31.58 -22.84 -9.89
CA ALA A 266 32.54 -21.75 -10.02
C ALA A 266 33.81 -22.03 -9.19
N VAL A 267 33.67 -22.59 -7.98
CA VAL A 267 34.80 -23.01 -7.15
C VAL A 267 35.65 -24.09 -7.85
N GLN A 268 35.00 -25.06 -8.50
CA GLN A 268 35.70 -26.11 -9.25
C GLN A 268 36.35 -25.58 -10.54
N ALA A 269 35.78 -24.56 -11.17
CA ALA A 269 36.41 -23.87 -12.29
C ALA A 269 37.66 -23.08 -11.83
N PHE A 270 37.56 -22.35 -10.71
CA PHE A 270 38.67 -21.63 -10.11
C PHE A 270 39.87 -22.55 -9.83
N ARG A 271 39.63 -23.69 -9.17
CA ARG A 271 40.69 -24.67 -8.86
C ARG A 271 41.40 -25.18 -10.10
N ARG A 272 40.66 -25.53 -11.15
CA ARG A 272 41.24 -26.02 -12.41
C ARG A 272 42.11 -24.97 -13.11
N TYR A 273 41.77 -23.68 -12.96
CA TYR A 273 42.49 -22.60 -13.60
C TYR A 273 43.73 -22.14 -12.80
N HIS A 274 43.64 -22.10 -11.47
CA HIS A 274 44.69 -21.53 -10.60
C HIS A 274 45.54 -22.58 -9.87
N GLN A 275 45.09 -23.83 -9.76
CA GLN A 275 45.76 -24.90 -9.01
C GLN A 275 46.08 -26.15 -9.84
N GLY A 276 45.66 -26.18 -11.11
CA GLY A 276 45.99 -27.23 -12.09
C GLY A 276 47.15 -26.80 -12.97
#